data_AF-A0A2H4HIE0-F1
#
_entry.id   AF-A0A2H4HIE0-F1
#
_cell.length_a   1.000
_cell.length_b   1.000
_cell.length_c   1.000
_cell.angle_alpha   90.00
_cell.angle_beta   90.00
_cell.angle_gamma   90.00
#
_symmetry.space_group_name_H-M   'P 1'
#
loop_
_entity.id
_entity.type
_entity.pdbx_description
1 polymer ?
#
loop_
_entity_poly.entity_id
_entity_poly.type
_entity_poly.pdbx_seq_one_letter_code
_entity_poly.pdbx_strand_id
1 'polypeptide(L)'
;MTAIYKALKNSNVSEYVKSRVLNNNLDYILENGVADLISKLSDPIDIDHLVVWQDGTLEVSIYGEFYSRNKVTTFKNSISGREDLKGINKNSKFYRTNKELLEKISKRVFELVNPFSKKRSKELFGIFYDGFSAKSNVEKFFYFNDSAYIAVKDSKRIPEATLEYLEPIKLSVFYSLYEKEIADEAV
;
A
#
# COMPACT_ATOMS: atom_id res chain seq x y z
N MET A 1 22.40 -0.85 -11.59
CA MET A 1 21.73 0.31 -12.22
C MET A 1 20.26 -0.04 -12.32
N THR A 2 19.39 0.79 -11.76
CA THR A 2 17.94 0.51 -11.76
C THR A 2 17.40 0.60 -13.18
N ALA A 3 16.70 -0.45 -13.62
CA ALA A 3 15.99 -0.48 -14.88
C ALA A 3 14.49 -0.21 -14.62
N ILE A 4 13.86 0.57 -15.49
CA ILE A 4 12.41 0.78 -15.45
C ILE A 4 11.79 -0.04 -16.57
N TYR A 5 10.68 -0.70 -16.23
CA TYR A 5 9.84 -1.40 -17.18
C TYR A 5 8.42 -0.86 -17.11
N LYS A 6 7.75 -0.77 -18.26
CA LYS A 6 6.31 -0.62 -18.37
C LYS A 6 5.69 -2.01 -18.46
N ALA A 7 4.68 -2.29 -17.65
CA ALA A 7 3.92 -3.53 -17.77
C ALA A 7 2.92 -3.43 -18.93
N LEU A 8 2.76 -4.51 -19.69
CA LEU A 8 1.75 -4.59 -20.73
C LEU A 8 0.36 -4.41 -20.12
N LYS A 9 -0.48 -3.57 -20.74
CA LYS A 9 -1.84 -3.29 -20.27
C LYS A 9 -2.65 -4.59 -20.12
N ASN A 10 -3.44 -4.68 -19.04
CA ASN A 10 -4.25 -5.85 -18.67
C ASN A 10 -3.46 -7.16 -18.44
N SER A 11 -2.13 -7.12 -18.37
CA SER A 11 -1.34 -8.29 -17.97
C SER A 11 -1.45 -8.55 -16.47
N ASN A 12 -1.15 -9.78 -16.06
CA ASN A 12 -1.03 -10.13 -14.64
C ASN A 12 -0.02 -9.24 -13.89
N VAL A 13 0.99 -8.74 -14.59
CA VAL A 13 1.98 -7.80 -14.05
C VAL A 13 1.38 -6.40 -13.88
N SER A 14 0.63 -5.91 -14.86
CA SER A 14 -0.06 -4.62 -14.77
C SER A 14 -1.06 -4.61 -13.61
N GLU A 15 -1.90 -5.64 -13.51
CA GLU A 15 -2.88 -5.77 -12.42
C GLU A 15 -2.20 -5.89 -11.06
N TYR A 16 -1.07 -6.60 -11.00
CA TYR A 16 -0.22 -6.67 -9.81
C TYR A 16 0.26 -5.29 -9.38
N VAL A 17 0.83 -4.51 -10.30
CA VAL A 17 1.41 -3.19 -10.01
C VAL A 17 0.32 -2.20 -9.65
N LYS A 18 -0.76 -2.15 -10.43
CA LYS A 18 -1.95 -1.34 -10.17
C LYS A 18 -2.44 -1.59 -8.75
N SER A 19 -2.65 -2.85 -8.40
CA SER A 19 -3.06 -3.23 -7.06
C SER A 19 -2.00 -2.84 -6.03
N ARG A 20 -0.70 -3.06 -6.24
CA ARG A 20 0.33 -2.66 -5.26
C ARG A 20 0.42 -1.16 -5.01
N VAL A 21 0.19 -0.34 -6.04
CA VAL A 21 0.19 1.12 -5.92
C VAL A 21 -1.10 1.60 -5.26
N LEU A 22 -2.26 1.11 -5.73
CA LEU A 22 -3.57 1.46 -5.16
C LEU A 22 -3.78 0.92 -3.74
N ASN A 23 -3.16 -0.21 -3.37
CA ASN A 23 -3.21 -0.78 -2.03
C ASN A 23 -2.46 0.06 -0.98
N ASN A 24 -1.64 1.01 -1.42
CA ASN A 24 -1.01 2.00 -0.56
C ASN A 24 -1.63 3.40 -0.77
N ASN A 25 -2.67 3.51 -1.61
CA ASN A 25 -3.39 4.74 -1.86
C ASN A 25 -4.59 4.79 -0.90
N LEU A 26 -4.53 5.74 0.04
CA LEU A 26 -5.57 5.93 1.04
C LEU A 26 -6.92 6.29 0.37
N ASP A 27 -6.92 7.17 -0.62
CA ASP A 27 -8.14 7.61 -1.30
C ASP A 27 -8.86 6.41 -1.94
N TYR A 28 -8.11 5.54 -2.62
CA TYR A 28 -8.66 4.31 -3.16
C TYR A 28 -9.27 3.41 -2.08
N ILE A 29 -8.59 3.24 -0.94
CA ILE A 29 -9.11 2.45 0.17
C ILE A 29 -10.41 3.04 0.71
N LEU A 30 -10.45 4.36 0.90
CA LEU A 30 -11.60 5.10 1.39
C LEU A 30 -12.79 5.01 0.43
N GLU A 31 -12.58 5.29 -0.86
CA GLU A 31 -13.59 5.27 -1.92
C GLU A 31 -14.21 3.88 -2.15
N ASN A 32 -13.45 2.81 -1.90
CA ASN A 32 -13.90 1.43 -2.19
C ASN A 32 -14.63 0.76 -1.00
N GLY A 33 -15.36 1.57 -0.22
CA GLY A 33 -16.32 1.16 0.80
C GLY A 33 -15.79 1.17 2.23
N VAL A 34 -14.58 1.68 2.48
CA VAL A 34 -14.03 1.80 3.83
C VAL A 34 -14.47 3.11 4.49
N ALA A 35 -14.58 4.21 3.75
CA ALA A 35 -15.05 5.51 4.29
C ALA A 35 -16.46 5.43 4.88
N ASP A 36 -17.39 4.76 4.20
CA ASP A 36 -18.76 4.53 4.68
C ASP A 36 -18.83 3.71 5.98
N LEU A 37 -17.82 2.88 6.24
CA LEU A 37 -17.73 2.11 7.47
C LEU A 37 -17.08 2.94 8.59
N ILE A 38 -16.07 3.73 8.27
CA ILE A 38 -15.39 4.63 9.21
C ILE A 38 -16.35 5.72 9.73
N SER A 39 -17.18 6.29 8.85
CA SER A 39 -18.16 7.33 9.23
C SER A 39 -19.21 6.86 10.23
N LYS A 40 -19.36 5.53 10.41
CA LYS A 40 -20.29 4.91 11.37
C LYS A 40 -19.65 4.62 12.73
N LEU A 41 -18.35 4.88 12.89
CA LEU A 41 -17.67 4.71 14.17
C LEU A 41 -18.27 5.66 15.20
N SER A 42 -18.32 5.22 16.46
CA SER A 42 -18.87 6.01 17.57
C SER A 42 -18.18 7.35 17.81
N ASP A 43 -16.96 7.50 17.32
CA ASP A 43 -16.14 8.70 17.39
C ASP A 43 -15.36 8.76 16.06
N PRO A 44 -15.41 9.89 15.32
CA PRO A 44 -14.72 10.01 14.03
C PRO A 44 -13.20 9.91 14.21
N ILE A 45 -12.54 9.32 13.23
CA ILE A 45 -11.09 9.18 13.16
C ILE A 45 -10.61 9.89 11.91
N ASP A 46 -9.68 10.81 12.05
CA ASP A 46 -8.94 11.38 10.92
C ASP A 46 -7.91 10.33 10.45
N ILE A 47 -8.01 9.91 9.20
CA ILE A 47 -7.21 8.80 8.66
C ILE A 47 -6.39 9.34 7.50
N ASP A 48 -5.11 9.58 7.73
CA ASP A 48 -4.12 9.85 6.67
C ASP A 48 -3.30 8.60 6.30
N HIS A 49 -3.50 7.51 7.04
CA HIS A 49 -2.84 6.24 6.83
C HIS A 49 -3.71 5.12 7.37
N LEU A 50 -3.79 4.00 6.65
CA LEU A 50 -4.59 2.84 7.07
C LEU A 50 -3.83 1.55 6.83
N VAL A 51 -3.52 0.83 7.91
CA VAL A 51 -2.88 -0.50 7.84
C VAL A 51 -3.63 -1.46 8.74
N VAL A 52 -3.82 -2.69 8.25
CA VAL A 52 -4.37 -3.78 9.05
C VAL A 52 -3.23 -4.68 9.51
N TRP A 53 -3.09 -4.80 10.83
CA TRP A 53 -2.15 -5.71 11.46
C TRP A 53 -2.59 -7.16 11.23
N GLN A 54 -1.66 -8.11 11.36
CA GLN A 54 -1.96 -9.55 11.23
C GLN A 54 -3.04 -10.03 12.20
N ASP A 55 -3.14 -9.40 13.37
CA ASP A 55 -4.18 -9.70 14.36
C ASP A 55 -5.52 -9.03 14.03
N GLY A 56 -5.65 -8.27 12.94
CA GLY A 56 -6.87 -7.53 12.56
C GLY A 56 -6.99 -6.16 13.25
N THR A 57 -5.94 -5.67 13.90
CA THR A 57 -5.94 -4.31 14.44
C THR A 57 -5.77 -3.28 13.34
N LEU A 58 -6.58 -2.23 13.38
CA LEU A 58 -6.43 -1.06 12.52
C LEU A 58 -5.34 -0.14 13.08
N GLU A 59 -4.35 0.18 12.26
CA GLU A 59 -3.38 1.25 12.48
C GLU A 59 -3.73 2.45 11.62
N VAL A 60 -3.80 3.59 12.30
CA VAL A 60 -4.21 4.86 11.75
C VAL A 60 -3.18 5.92 12.11
N SER A 61 -3.13 6.97 11.30
CA SER A 61 -2.48 8.21 11.72
C SER A 61 -3.17 8.76 12.95
N ILE A 62 -2.39 9.21 13.94
CA ILE A 62 -2.92 9.80 15.18
C ILE A 62 -2.65 11.30 15.20
N TYR A 63 -3.41 12.01 14.40
CA TYR A 63 -3.48 13.45 14.46
C TYR A 63 -4.89 13.89 14.85
N GLY A 64 -5.05 15.16 15.18
CA GLY A 64 -6.37 15.77 15.30
C GLY A 64 -7.17 15.39 16.55
N GLU A 65 -8.49 15.56 16.43
CA GLU A 65 -9.40 15.56 17.57
C GLU A 65 -9.54 14.17 18.22
N PHE A 66 -9.51 13.10 17.43
CA PHE A 66 -9.65 11.73 17.93
C PHE A 66 -8.60 11.38 18.98
N TYR A 67 -7.34 11.74 18.71
CA TYR A 67 -6.23 11.50 19.65
C TYR A 67 -6.40 12.31 20.94
N SER A 68 -6.86 13.55 20.84
CA SER A 68 -7.06 14.43 22.01
C SER A 68 -8.20 13.98 22.93
N ARG A 69 -9.26 13.36 22.38
CA ARG A 69 -10.46 12.93 23.13
C ARG A 69 -10.31 11.56 23.78
N ASN A 70 -9.41 10.73 23.27
CA ASN A 70 -9.26 9.35 23.70
C ASN A 70 -8.05 9.15 24.63
N LYS A 71 -8.20 8.28 25.62
CA LYS A 71 -7.11 7.98 26.57
C LYS A 71 -5.97 7.25 25.87
N VAL A 72 -4.75 7.39 26.37
CA VAL A 72 -3.54 6.68 25.89
C VAL A 72 -3.77 5.16 25.78
N THR A 73 -4.58 4.58 26.67
CA THR A 73 -4.94 3.15 26.65
C THR A 73 -5.78 2.71 25.45
N THR A 74 -6.33 3.66 24.69
CA THR A 74 -7.04 3.43 23.43
C THR A 74 -6.08 3.01 22.31
N PHE A 75 -4.81 3.34 22.47
CA PHE A 75 -3.79 3.19 21.44
C PHE A 75 -2.79 2.08 21.81
N LYS A 76 -2.19 1.48 20.79
CA LYS A 76 -0.98 0.66 20.87
C LYS A 76 0.10 1.23 19.95
N ASN A 77 1.36 0.97 20.26
CA ASN A 77 2.49 1.41 19.44
C ASN A 77 2.36 0.88 18.01
N SER A 78 2.83 1.65 17.03
CA SER A 78 2.78 1.25 15.63
C SER A 78 3.68 0.04 15.34
N ILE A 79 3.28 -0.84 14.41
CA ILE A 79 4.18 -1.87 13.84
C ILE A 79 5.26 -1.27 12.95
N SER A 80 4.97 -0.12 12.33
CA SER A 80 5.91 0.54 11.42
C SER A 80 7.04 1.25 12.16
N GLY A 81 6.94 1.40 13.48
CA GLY A 81 7.88 2.16 14.31
C GLY A 81 7.72 3.68 14.17
N ARG A 82 6.77 4.15 13.36
CA ARG A 82 6.45 5.56 13.24
C ARG A 82 5.72 6.07 14.48
N GLU A 83 6.17 7.19 15.01
CA GLU A 83 5.58 7.79 16.22
C GLU A 83 4.19 8.37 15.97
N ASP A 84 3.95 8.83 14.75
CA ASP A 84 2.71 9.45 14.30
C ASP A 84 1.60 8.47 13.90
N LEU A 85 1.88 7.17 13.97
CA LEU A 85 0.92 6.12 13.75
C LEU A 85 0.63 5.39 15.06
N LYS A 86 -0.62 4.99 15.29
CA LYS A 86 -0.98 4.06 16.38
C LYS A 86 -1.97 3.03 15.90
N GLY A 87 -1.86 1.83 16.48
CA GLY A 87 -2.91 0.82 16.39
C GLY A 87 -4.03 1.12 17.39
N ILE A 88 -5.27 0.81 17.03
CA ILE A 88 -6.41 0.84 17.97
C ILE A 88 -6.34 -0.39 18.89
N ASN A 89 -6.17 -0.17 20.20
CA ASN A 89 -6.07 -1.26 21.16
C ASN A 89 -7.39 -2.03 21.26
N LYS A 90 -7.36 -3.34 21.05
CA LYS A 90 -8.54 -4.23 21.12
C LYS A 90 -9.24 -4.25 22.48
N ASN A 91 -8.50 -3.92 23.54
CA ASN A 91 -9.03 -3.84 24.90
C ASN A 91 -9.65 -2.48 25.22
N SER A 92 -9.53 -1.50 24.33
CA SER A 92 -10.10 -0.17 24.53
C SER A 92 -11.63 -0.18 24.48
N LYS A 93 -12.25 0.78 25.18
CA LYS A 93 -13.69 1.01 25.09
C LYS A 93 -14.11 1.30 23.65
N PHE A 94 -13.31 2.09 22.93
CA PHE A 94 -13.56 2.42 21.53
C PHE A 94 -13.63 1.18 20.64
N TYR A 95 -12.64 0.28 20.72
CA TYR A 95 -12.64 -0.95 19.92
C TYR A 95 -13.85 -1.83 20.24
N ARG A 96 -14.14 -2.04 21.53
CA ARG A 96 -15.26 -2.88 21.95
C ARG A 96 -16.61 -2.34 21.48
N THR A 97 -16.78 -1.02 21.49
CA THR A 97 -17.98 -0.34 20.99
C THR A 97 -18.13 -0.51 19.47
N ASN A 98 -17.01 -0.49 18.74
CA ASN A 98 -17.01 -0.50 17.28
C ASN A 98 -16.56 -1.85 16.68
N LYS A 99 -16.60 -2.94 17.46
CA LYS A 99 -15.96 -4.20 17.10
C LYS A 99 -16.36 -4.71 15.72
N GLU A 100 -17.67 -4.76 15.45
CA GLU A 100 -18.18 -5.26 14.16
C GLU A 100 -17.76 -4.39 12.98
N LEU A 101 -17.75 -3.05 13.16
CA LEU A 101 -17.33 -2.12 12.11
C LEU A 101 -15.83 -2.24 11.87
N LEU A 102 -15.01 -2.29 12.92
CA LEU A 102 -13.56 -2.44 12.81
C LEU A 102 -13.17 -3.79 12.19
N GLU A 103 -13.90 -4.87 12.49
CA GLU A 103 -13.69 -6.17 11.84
C GLU A 103 -14.08 -6.13 10.36
N LYS A 104 -15.17 -5.44 9.98
CA LYS A 104 -15.55 -5.23 8.58
C LYS A 104 -14.53 -4.37 7.82
N ILE A 105 -14.08 -3.26 8.42
CA ILE A 105 -13.02 -2.40 7.89
C ILE A 105 -11.75 -3.24 7.70
N SER A 106 -11.32 -3.95 8.74
CA SER A 106 -10.14 -4.81 8.69
C SER A 106 -10.23 -5.83 7.57
N LYS A 107 -11.38 -6.51 7.43
CA LYS A 107 -11.59 -7.48 6.35
C LYS A 107 -11.55 -6.82 4.98
N ARG A 108 -12.22 -5.68 4.80
CA ARG A 108 -12.29 -4.97 3.53
C ARG A 108 -10.94 -4.40 3.11
N VAL A 109 -10.25 -3.73 4.03
CA VAL A 109 -8.87 -3.26 3.82
C VAL A 109 -7.98 -4.45 3.52
N PHE A 110 -8.10 -5.56 4.26
CA PHE A 110 -7.36 -6.78 3.96
C PHE A 110 -7.67 -7.30 2.55
N GLU A 111 -8.92 -7.40 2.12
CA GLU A 111 -9.29 -7.80 0.74
C GLU A 111 -8.69 -6.87 -0.33
N LEU A 112 -8.64 -5.56 -0.05
CA LEU A 112 -8.02 -4.58 -0.93
C LEU A 112 -6.50 -4.78 -0.96
N VAL A 113 -5.84 -4.89 0.21
CA VAL A 113 -4.37 -4.93 0.31
C VAL A 113 -3.72 -6.31 0.13
N ASN A 114 -4.45 -7.41 0.39
CA ASN A 114 -3.97 -8.80 0.44
C ASN A 114 -3.74 -9.52 -0.91
N PRO A 115 -4.23 -9.11 -2.10
CA PRO A 115 -4.02 -9.94 -3.29
C PRO A 115 -2.56 -9.98 -3.78
N PHE A 116 -1.62 -9.22 -3.18
CA PHE A 116 -0.25 -9.11 -3.69
C PHE A 116 0.82 -9.04 -2.58
N SER A 117 1.03 -10.18 -1.93
CA SER A 117 2.07 -10.39 -0.92
C SER A 117 3.51 -10.25 -1.47
N LYS A 118 4.49 -10.09 -0.57
CA LYS A 118 5.93 -10.18 -0.88
C LYS A 118 6.30 -11.45 -1.67
N LYS A 119 5.55 -12.54 -1.46
CA LYS A 119 5.73 -13.82 -2.17
C LYS A 119 5.52 -13.64 -3.68
N ARG A 120 4.46 -12.95 -4.09
CA ARG A 120 4.13 -12.73 -5.49
C ARG A 120 5.07 -11.73 -6.17
N SER A 121 5.60 -10.75 -5.42
CA SER A 121 6.71 -9.90 -5.90
C SER A 121 7.96 -10.73 -6.22
N LYS A 122 8.32 -11.67 -5.34
CA LYS A 122 9.43 -12.59 -5.57
C LYS A 122 9.17 -13.53 -6.76
N GLU A 123 7.95 -14.05 -6.89
CA GLU A 123 7.57 -14.92 -8.01
C GLU A 123 7.62 -14.20 -9.36
N LEU A 124 7.20 -12.93 -9.42
CA LEU A 124 7.17 -12.17 -10.68
C LEU A 124 8.51 -11.52 -11.01
N PHE A 125 9.30 -11.07 -10.03
CA PHE A 125 10.46 -10.21 -10.29
C PHE A 125 11.78 -10.73 -9.71
N GLY A 126 11.75 -11.83 -8.96
CA GLY A 126 12.93 -12.43 -8.34
C GLY A 126 13.40 -11.73 -7.07
N ILE A 127 14.57 -12.15 -6.58
CA ILE A 127 15.22 -11.62 -5.36
C ILE A 127 16.68 -11.25 -5.62
N PHE A 128 17.17 -10.23 -4.92
CA PHE A 128 18.58 -9.87 -4.86
C PHE A 128 19.18 -10.17 -3.48
N TYR A 129 20.50 -10.30 -3.40
CA TYR A 129 21.23 -10.54 -2.15
C TYR A 129 22.03 -9.29 -1.78
N ASP A 130 21.92 -8.84 -0.53
CA ASP A 130 22.58 -7.63 -0.03
C ASP A 130 23.74 -7.88 0.93
N GLY A 131 24.22 -9.13 1.00
CA GLY A 131 25.27 -9.55 1.94
C GLY A 131 24.73 -10.13 3.25
N PHE A 132 23.51 -9.77 3.66
CA PHE A 132 22.91 -10.20 4.92
C PHE A 132 21.61 -10.99 4.72
N SER A 133 20.86 -10.70 3.66
CA SER A 133 19.54 -11.30 3.43
C SER A 133 19.13 -11.27 1.95
N ALA A 134 18.18 -12.14 1.60
CA ALA A 134 17.46 -12.06 0.33
C ALA A 134 16.36 -10.99 0.39
N LYS A 135 16.35 -10.06 -0.57
CA LYS A 135 15.40 -8.96 -0.68
C LYS A 135 14.71 -8.95 -2.06
N SER A 136 13.52 -8.37 -2.17
CA SER A 136 12.80 -8.28 -3.46
C SER A 136 13.61 -7.51 -4.50
N ASN A 137 13.68 -8.00 -5.73
CA ASN A 137 14.37 -7.31 -6.83
C ASN A 137 13.70 -5.99 -7.24
N VAL A 138 12.45 -5.76 -6.84
CA VAL A 138 11.73 -4.51 -7.10
C VAL A 138 12.12 -3.43 -6.10
N GLU A 139 12.47 -2.24 -6.60
CA GLU A 139 12.68 -1.03 -5.80
C GLU A 139 11.39 -0.27 -5.56
N LYS A 140 10.63 -0.02 -6.63
CA LYS A 140 9.45 0.83 -6.59
C LYS A 140 8.44 0.42 -7.66
N PHE A 141 7.17 0.62 -7.33
CA PHE A 141 6.03 0.47 -8.23
C PHE A 141 5.46 1.85 -8.53
N PHE A 142 5.00 2.07 -9.76
CA PHE A 142 4.31 3.28 -10.16
C PHE A 142 3.08 2.91 -10.99
N TYR A 143 2.02 3.68 -10.86
CA TYR A 143 0.81 3.53 -11.66
C TYR A 143 0.21 4.92 -11.88
N PHE A 144 0.14 5.35 -13.14
CA PHE A 144 -0.40 6.62 -13.59
C PHE A 144 -0.76 6.50 -15.08
N ASN A 145 -1.67 7.34 -15.59
CA ASN A 145 -2.13 7.23 -16.99
C ASN A 145 -2.55 5.83 -17.43
N ASP A 146 -3.25 5.10 -16.55
CA ASP A 146 -3.65 3.71 -16.76
C ASP A 146 -2.50 2.78 -17.20
N SER A 147 -1.28 3.13 -16.79
CA SER A 147 -0.05 2.44 -17.13
C SER A 147 0.71 2.07 -15.86
N ALA A 148 1.10 0.80 -15.76
CA ALA A 148 1.88 0.27 -14.66
C ALA A 148 3.38 0.29 -15.00
N TYR A 149 4.20 0.76 -14.06
CA TYR A 149 5.65 0.79 -14.20
C TYR A 149 6.34 0.18 -12.97
N ILE A 150 7.49 -0.45 -13.20
CA ILE A 150 8.27 -1.13 -12.18
C ILE A 150 9.74 -0.73 -12.30
N ALA A 151 10.32 -0.28 -11.19
CA ALA A 151 11.76 -0.09 -11.03
C ALA A 151 12.38 -1.36 -10.44
N VAL A 152 13.34 -1.97 -11.13
CA VAL A 152 14.06 -3.18 -10.67
C VAL A 152 15.55 -2.94 -10.55
N LYS A 153 16.20 -3.58 -9.58
CA LYS A 153 17.63 -3.41 -9.30
C LYS A 153 18.52 -4.09 -10.34
N ASP A 154 18.10 -5.27 -10.77
CA ASP A 154 18.86 -6.14 -11.64
C ASP A 154 17.91 -6.87 -12.60
N SER A 155 17.92 -6.46 -13.86
CA SER A 155 17.06 -7.02 -14.90
C SER A 155 17.32 -8.50 -15.16
N LYS A 156 18.54 -8.99 -14.90
CA LYS A 156 18.91 -10.40 -15.09
C LYS A 156 18.24 -11.34 -14.09
N ARG A 157 17.63 -10.79 -13.05
CA ARG A 157 16.94 -11.55 -11.99
C ARG A 157 15.43 -11.64 -12.19
N ILE A 158 14.90 -10.99 -13.23
CA ILE A 158 13.49 -11.13 -13.58
C ILE A 158 13.30 -12.54 -14.16
N PRO A 159 12.36 -13.35 -13.62
CA PRO A 159 11.98 -14.63 -14.20
C PRO A 159 11.58 -14.50 -15.68
N GLU A 160 12.01 -15.46 -16.50
CA GLU A 160 11.75 -15.44 -17.95
C GLU A 160 10.25 -15.36 -18.28
N ALA A 161 9.41 -16.07 -17.52
CA ALA A 161 7.96 -16.04 -17.68
C ALA A 161 7.32 -14.66 -17.45
N THR A 162 8.03 -13.73 -16.79
CA THR A 162 7.54 -12.36 -16.57
C THR A 162 7.98 -11.41 -17.68
N LEU A 163 9.09 -11.72 -18.38
CA LEU A 163 9.72 -10.80 -19.35
C LEU A 163 8.78 -10.45 -20.50
N GLU A 164 7.93 -11.38 -20.95
CA GLU A 164 6.97 -11.14 -22.04
C GLU A 164 5.92 -10.06 -21.72
N TYR A 165 5.70 -9.77 -20.44
CA TYR A 165 4.75 -8.75 -19.98
C TYR A 165 5.43 -7.41 -19.67
N LEU A 166 6.73 -7.28 -19.91
CA LEU A 166 7.53 -6.13 -19.52
C LEU A 166 8.19 -5.48 -20.74
N GLU A 167 7.88 -4.21 -20.96
CA GLU A 167 8.52 -3.38 -21.97
C GLU A 167 9.59 -2.50 -21.29
N PRO A 168 10.88 -2.62 -21.65
CA PRO A 168 11.91 -1.76 -21.09
C PRO A 168 11.71 -0.32 -21.56
N ILE A 169 11.78 0.64 -20.62
CA ILE A 169 11.66 2.06 -20.92
C ILE A 169 12.93 2.79 -20.47
N LYS A 170 13.38 3.77 -21.26
CA LYS A 170 14.49 4.63 -20.87
C LYS A 170 14.08 5.46 -19.65
N LEU A 171 14.98 5.56 -18.68
CA LEU A 171 14.74 6.29 -17.43
C LEU A 171 14.34 7.76 -17.68
N SER A 172 14.95 8.42 -18.66
CA SER A 172 14.59 9.78 -19.06
C SER A 172 13.16 9.90 -19.56
N VAL A 173 12.70 8.95 -20.39
CA VAL A 173 11.32 8.93 -20.91
C VAL A 173 10.33 8.70 -19.78
N PHE A 174 10.64 7.80 -18.84
CA PHE A 174 9.80 7.58 -17.66
C PHE A 174 9.64 8.87 -16.83
N TYR A 175 10.74 9.57 -16.51
CA TYR A 175 10.65 10.80 -15.71
C TYR A 175 9.89 11.92 -16.43
N SER A 176 10.06 12.07 -17.74
CA SER A 176 9.25 13.05 -18.49
C SER A 176 7.75 12.76 -18.43
N LEU A 177 7.35 11.47 -18.44
CA LEU A 177 5.94 11.10 -18.27
C LEU A 177 5.46 11.32 -16.84
N TYR A 178 6.28 10.98 -15.84
CA TYR A 178 5.95 11.09 -14.43
C TYR A 178 5.82 12.55 -13.96
N GLU A 179 6.75 13.41 -14.40
CA GLU A 179 6.72 14.85 -14.11
C GLU A 179 5.48 15.52 -14.71
N LYS A 180 5.08 15.11 -15.92
CA LYS A 180 3.84 15.60 -16.53
C LYS A 180 2.61 15.26 -15.69
N GLU A 181 2.52 14.02 -15.20
CA GLU A 181 1.39 13.62 -14.36
C GLU A 181 1.35 14.33 -13.01
N ILE A 182 2.48 14.48 -12.32
CA ILE A 182 2.50 15.22 -11.05
C ILE A 182 2.15 16.69 -11.27
N ALA A 183 2.59 17.29 -12.39
CA ALA A 183 2.27 18.67 -12.71
C ALA A 183 0.78 18.85 -13.02
N ASP A 184 0.15 17.88 -13.70
CA ASP A 184 -1.27 17.90 -14.03
C ASP A 184 -2.17 17.62 -12.79
N GLU A 185 -1.68 16.89 -11.76
CA GLU A 185 -2.39 16.69 -10.47
C GLU A 185 -2.30 17.92 -9.52
N ALA A 186 -1.35 18.82 -9.73
CA ALA A 186 -1.10 19.97 -8.85
C ALA A 186 -1.87 21.26 -9.25
N VAL A 187 -2.72 21.19 -10.28
CA VAL A 187 -3.53 22.29 -10.84
C VAL A 187 -5.00 22.06 -10.58
#